data_AF-A0A8J7NIH6-F1
#
_entry.id   AF-A0A8J7NIH6-F1
#
_cell.length_a   1.000
_cell.length_b   1.000
_cell.length_c   1.000
_cell.angle_alpha   90.00
_cell.angle_beta   90.00
_cell.angle_gamma   90.00
#
_symmetry.space_group_name_H-M   'P 1'
#
loop_
_entity.id
_entity.type
_entity.pdbx_description
1 polymer ?
#
loop_
_entity_poly.entity_id
_entity_poly.type
_entity_poly.pdbx_seq_one_letter_code
_entity_poly.pdbx_strand_id
1 'polypeptide(L)'
;PYSVTESSHSAEDQTLHGVTESSHSAKDQTLHGVTESSHSAKDQTLHGVTESSHSAKDQTLHGVTESSHSAKDQTLHGVTESSHSAKDQTLHGVTESSHSAKDQTLHGVTESSHSAKDQTLHGVTESSHSAKDQTLHGVTESSHSAKDQTLHGVTESSHSAKDQTLHGVTESSHSAKDQTLHGVTESSHSAKDQTLHGVTESSHSAKDQTLHGVTESSHSAKDQTLHGVTESSHSAKDQTLHGVTESSHSAKDQTLHGVTESSHSAKDQTLHGVTESSHSAKDQTLHGVTESSHSAKDQTLHGVTESSHSAKDQTLHGVTESSHSAKDQTLHGVTESSHSAKDQTLHGVTESSHSAKDQTLHGVTESSHSAKDQTLHGVTESSHSAKDQTLHGVTESSHSAKDQTLHGVTESSHSAKDQTLHGVTESSHSAKDQTLHGVTESSHSAKDQTLHGVTESSHSAKDQTLHGVTESSHSAKDQTLHGVTESSHSAKDQTLHGVTESSHSAKDQTLHGVTESSHSAKDQTLHGVTESSHSAEDQTPHSVTESSHSAEDRTPHM
;
A
#
# COMPACT_ATOMS: atom_id res chain seq x y z
N PRO A 1 21.11 54.55 -76.64
CA PRO A 1 22.52 55.01 -76.73
C PRO A 1 23.45 53.84 -76.42
N TYR A 2 24.14 53.31 -77.43
CA TYR A 2 25.10 52.18 -77.41
C TYR A 2 24.66 50.83 -76.82
N SER A 3 25.05 49.74 -77.48
CA SER A 3 24.59 48.37 -77.16
C SER A 3 25.58 47.29 -77.62
N VAL A 4 25.95 46.43 -76.66
CA VAL A 4 26.31 44.99 -76.74
C VAL A 4 27.06 44.45 -77.98
N THR A 5 28.29 43.93 -77.77
CA THR A 5 28.78 42.54 -78.08
C THR A 5 30.29 42.49 -78.36
N GLU A 6 31.07 41.66 -77.63
CA GLU A 6 32.43 41.23 -78.07
C GLU A 6 32.89 39.88 -77.44
N SER A 7 34.00 39.32 -77.93
CA SER A 7 34.45 37.92 -77.73
C SER A 7 34.94 37.57 -76.32
N SER A 8 34.53 36.41 -75.80
CA SER A 8 34.91 35.87 -74.48
C SER A 8 36.40 35.49 -74.35
N HIS A 9 37.12 36.13 -73.41
CA HIS A 9 38.53 35.87 -72.97
C HIS A 9 38.72 36.30 -71.48
N SER A 10 39.91 36.12 -70.86
CA SER A 10 40.10 36.08 -69.38
C SER A 10 40.91 37.24 -68.75
N ALA A 11 40.33 37.90 -67.74
CA ALA A 11 41.04 38.71 -66.72
C ALA A 11 41.04 37.98 -65.36
N GLU A 12 42.04 38.25 -64.50
CA GLU A 12 42.26 37.47 -63.27
C GLU A 12 41.70 38.12 -61.99
N ASP A 13 41.49 39.44 -61.95
CA ASP A 13 40.78 40.15 -60.87
C ASP A 13 40.00 41.33 -61.47
N GLN A 14 38.73 41.52 -61.10
CA GLN A 14 37.94 42.71 -61.48
C GLN A 14 36.97 43.19 -60.38
N THR A 15 36.84 44.52 -60.24
CA THR A 15 35.81 45.18 -59.41
C THR A 15 34.91 46.05 -60.28
N LEU A 16 33.60 45.85 -60.21
CA LEU A 16 32.61 46.59 -61.02
C LEU A 16 31.50 47.21 -60.15
N HIS A 17 30.95 48.34 -60.60
CA HIS A 17 29.88 49.07 -59.92
C HIS A 17 28.79 49.50 -60.92
N GLY A 18 27.51 49.26 -60.60
CA GLY A 18 26.38 49.80 -61.37
C GLY A 18 26.16 49.17 -62.74
N VAL A 19 26.45 47.88 -62.89
CA VAL A 19 26.44 47.15 -64.17
C VAL A 19 25.05 46.56 -64.47
N THR A 20 24.69 46.47 -65.76
CA THR A 20 23.52 45.73 -66.23
C THR A 20 23.91 44.98 -67.48
N GLU A 21 24.12 43.66 -67.36
CA GLU A 21 24.56 42.77 -68.43
C GLU A 21 23.62 41.57 -68.59
N SER A 22 23.65 40.92 -69.75
CA SER A 22 22.83 39.71 -69.98
C SER A 22 23.57 38.43 -69.62
N SER A 23 24.91 38.45 -69.72
CA SER A 23 25.77 37.30 -69.46
C SER A 23 27.21 37.74 -69.19
N HIS A 24 27.77 37.43 -68.02
CA HIS A 24 29.17 37.73 -67.70
C HIS A 24 29.94 36.47 -67.23
N SER A 25 31.25 36.41 -67.43
CA SER A 25 32.09 35.34 -66.86
C SER A 25 33.55 35.74 -66.64
N ALA A 26 34.07 35.38 -65.46
CA ALA A 26 35.41 35.75 -65.00
C ALA A 26 36.00 34.69 -64.06
N LYS A 27 37.26 34.86 -63.64
CA LYS A 27 37.83 34.05 -62.56
C LYS A 27 37.38 34.60 -61.21
N ASP A 28 37.93 35.75 -60.83
CA ASP A 28 37.79 36.28 -59.47
C ASP A 28 37.22 37.72 -59.54
N GLN A 29 36.12 38.00 -58.83
CA GLN A 29 35.36 39.26 -58.98
C GLN A 29 34.73 39.85 -57.71
N THR A 30 34.55 41.18 -57.71
CA THR A 30 33.71 41.91 -56.74
C THR A 30 32.74 42.84 -57.47
N LEU A 31 31.43 42.66 -57.29
CA LEU A 31 30.40 43.51 -57.92
C LEU A 31 29.54 44.26 -56.90
N HIS A 32 29.15 45.49 -57.22
CA HIS A 32 28.22 46.29 -56.42
C HIS A 32 27.09 46.90 -57.27
N GLY A 33 25.83 46.72 -56.88
CA GLY A 33 24.69 47.39 -57.53
C GLY A 33 24.42 46.88 -58.95
N VAL A 34 24.35 45.57 -59.13
CA VAL A 34 24.29 44.91 -60.46
C VAL A 34 22.91 44.30 -60.72
N THR A 35 22.53 44.23 -61.99
CA THR A 35 21.35 43.48 -62.44
C THR A 35 21.71 42.64 -63.66
N GLU A 36 21.74 41.32 -63.50
CA GLU A 36 22.17 40.39 -64.56
C GLU A 36 21.15 39.26 -64.80
N SER A 37 21.15 38.71 -66.01
CA SER A 37 20.30 37.55 -66.36
C SER A 37 21.01 36.21 -66.13
N SER A 38 22.33 36.16 -66.34
CA SER A 38 23.13 34.97 -66.13
C SER A 38 24.58 35.32 -65.80
N HIS A 39 25.19 34.68 -64.81
CA HIS A 39 26.61 34.91 -64.51
C HIS A 39 27.35 33.62 -64.13
N SER A 40 28.64 33.52 -64.43
CA SER A 40 29.48 32.41 -63.96
C SER A 40 30.92 32.80 -63.63
N ALA A 41 31.33 32.56 -62.38
CA ALA A 41 32.64 32.92 -61.84
C ALA A 41 33.35 31.70 -61.20
N LYS A 42 34.64 31.85 -60.86
CA LYS A 42 35.33 30.92 -59.97
C LYS A 42 35.09 31.33 -58.52
N ASP A 43 35.59 32.50 -58.12
CA ASP A 43 35.49 33.01 -56.76
C ASP A 43 34.89 34.46 -56.78
N GLN A 44 33.88 34.78 -55.96
CA GLN A 44 33.15 36.07 -56.11
C GLN A 44 32.61 36.69 -54.81
N THR A 45 32.51 38.03 -54.78
CA THR A 45 31.77 38.81 -53.77
C THR A 45 30.76 39.76 -54.43
N LEU A 46 29.49 39.72 -54.03
CA LEU A 46 28.42 40.60 -54.55
C LEU A 46 27.77 41.44 -53.44
N HIS A 47 27.41 42.68 -53.77
CA HIS A 47 26.62 43.55 -52.90
C HIS A 47 25.49 44.26 -53.65
N GLY A 48 24.24 44.09 -53.23
CA GLY A 48 23.09 44.81 -53.80
C GLY A 48 22.78 44.39 -55.24
N VAL A 49 22.54 43.10 -55.46
CA VAL A 49 22.41 42.51 -56.80
C VAL A 49 21.02 41.90 -57.02
N THR A 50 20.53 41.94 -58.26
CA THR A 50 19.32 41.23 -58.68
C THR A 50 19.64 40.33 -59.87
N GLU A 51 19.57 39.01 -59.71
CA GLU A 51 19.97 38.05 -60.73
C GLU A 51 18.90 36.97 -61.01
N SER A 52 18.87 36.48 -62.25
CA SER A 52 17.94 35.40 -62.64
C SER A 52 18.58 34.01 -62.54
N SER A 53 19.88 33.89 -62.82
CA SER A 53 20.60 32.61 -62.72
C SER A 53 22.10 32.82 -62.50
N HIS A 54 22.70 32.12 -61.54
CA HIS A 54 24.14 32.25 -61.29
C HIS A 54 24.82 30.90 -60.99
N SER A 55 26.12 30.77 -61.32
CA SER A 55 26.94 29.64 -60.87
C SER A 55 28.41 29.99 -60.57
N ALA A 56 28.85 29.69 -59.34
CA ALA A 56 30.20 29.96 -58.85
C ALA A 56 30.87 28.71 -58.24
N LYS A 57 32.17 28.77 -57.98
CA LYS A 57 32.83 27.79 -57.09
C LYS A 57 32.69 28.26 -55.64
N ASP A 58 33.24 29.44 -55.30
CA ASP A 58 33.22 29.98 -53.93
C ASP A 58 32.62 31.40 -53.95
N GLN A 59 31.65 31.74 -53.10
CA GLN A 59 30.94 33.03 -53.20
C GLN A 59 30.53 33.68 -51.86
N THR A 60 30.46 35.01 -51.81
CA THR A 60 29.87 35.80 -50.72
C THR A 60 28.86 36.83 -51.25
N LEU A 61 27.60 36.81 -50.77
CA LEU A 61 26.54 37.76 -51.17
C LEU A 61 26.07 38.63 -50.01
N HIS A 62 25.76 39.89 -50.31
CA HIS A 62 25.08 40.80 -49.38
C HIS A 62 23.95 41.57 -50.07
N GLY A 63 22.71 41.44 -49.58
CA GLY A 63 21.57 42.23 -50.08
C GLY A 63 21.15 41.87 -51.50
N VAL A 64 20.90 40.59 -51.77
CA VAL A 64 20.68 40.05 -53.12
C VAL A 64 19.24 39.52 -53.30
N THR A 65 18.72 39.55 -54.52
CA THR A 65 17.45 38.90 -54.88
C THR A 65 17.68 38.02 -56.10
N GLU A 66 17.55 36.70 -55.94
CA GLU A 66 17.89 35.71 -56.97
C GLU A 66 16.77 34.69 -57.25
N SER A 67 16.67 34.25 -58.50
CA SER A 67 15.67 33.24 -58.89
C SER A 67 16.23 31.81 -58.87
N SER A 68 17.50 31.62 -59.22
CA SER A 68 18.14 30.30 -59.22
C SER A 68 19.66 30.39 -59.09
N HIS A 69 20.28 29.59 -58.21
CA HIS A 69 21.73 29.63 -58.05
C HIS A 69 22.36 28.25 -57.75
N SER A 70 23.62 28.03 -58.15
CA SER A 70 24.42 26.90 -57.69
C SER A 70 25.90 27.24 -57.41
N ALA A 71 26.37 26.93 -56.20
CA ALA A 71 27.75 27.13 -55.75
C ALA A 71 28.38 25.84 -55.23
N LYS A 72 29.71 25.84 -55.01
CA LYS A 72 30.35 24.84 -54.15
C LYS A 72 30.31 25.31 -52.69
N ASP A 73 30.91 26.45 -52.39
CA ASP A 73 31.00 27.00 -51.03
C ASP A 73 30.43 28.44 -51.01
N GLN A 74 29.51 28.79 -50.10
CA GLN A 74 28.84 30.10 -50.15
C GLN A 74 28.54 30.72 -48.77
N THR A 75 28.53 32.06 -48.69
CA THR A 75 28.05 32.84 -47.53
C THR A 75 27.06 33.94 -47.96
N LEU A 76 25.85 33.97 -47.41
CA LEU A 76 24.80 34.96 -47.73
C LEU A 76 24.44 35.84 -46.53
N HIS A 77 24.16 37.12 -46.79
CA HIS A 77 23.59 38.06 -45.83
C HIS A 77 22.45 38.89 -46.44
N GLY A 78 21.23 38.78 -45.92
CA GLY A 78 20.10 39.64 -46.33
C GLY A 78 19.60 39.34 -47.74
N VAL A 79 19.32 38.07 -48.06
CA VAL A 79 19.03 37.61 -49.41
C VAL A 79 17.56 37.14 -49.54
N THR A 80 17.00 37.17 -50.75
CA THR A 80 15.69 36.57 -51.07
C THR A 80 15.83 35.69 -52.30
N GLU A 81 15.63 34.38 -52.15
CA GLU A 81 15.89 33.40 -53.20
C GLU A 81 14.70 32.46 -53.46
N SER A 82 14.53 32.05 -54.72
CA SER A 82 13.47 31.10 -55.10
C SER A 82 13.98 29.64 -55.14
N SER A 83 15.23 29.41 -55.55
CA SER A 83 15.80 28.06 -55.60
C SER A 83 17.33 28.06 -55.55
N HIS A 84 17.95 27.21 -54.72
CA HIS A 84 19.40 27.16 -54.62
C HIS A 84 19.97 25.73 -54.40
N SER A 85 21.22 25.49 -54.81
CA SER A 85 21.98 24.29 -54.43
C SER A 85 23.47 24.57 -54.19
N ALA A 86 23.96 24.20 -53.01
CA ALA A 86 25.37 24.34 -52.59
C ALA A 86 25.96 23.00 -52.11
N LYS A 87 27.29 22.96 -51.97
CA LYS A 87 27.93 21.92 -51.13
C LYS A 87 27.95 22.40 -49.68
N ASP A 88 28.62 23.53 -49.41
CA ASP A 88 28.81 24.06 -48.05
C ASP A 88 28.28 25.51 -47.99
N GLN A 89 27.41 25.86 -47.03
CA GLN A 89 26.73 27.16 -47.03
C GLN A 89 26.56 27.79 -45.63
N THR A 90 26.57 29.12 -45.54
CA THR A 90 26.23 29.91 -44.34
C THR A 90 25.29 31.06 -44.67
N LEU A 91 24.11 31.13 -44.04
CA LEU A 91 23.10 32.17 -44.28
C LEU A 91 22.83 33.04 -43.05
N HIS A 92 22.62 34.34 -43.28
CA HIS A 92 22.13 35.28 -42.27
C HIS A 92 21.00 36.16 -42.82
N GLY A 93 19.79 36.07 -42.26
CA GLY A 93 18.67 36.96 -42.59
C GLY A 93 18.11 36.75 -44.00
N VAL A 94 17.80 35.51 -44.36
CA VAL A 94 17.42 35.11 -45.73
C VAL A 94 15.95 34.65 -45.79
N THR A 95 15.30 34.83 -46.94
CA THR A 95 13.98 34.25 -47.23
C THR A 95 14.07 33.37 -48.47
N GLU A 96 13.85 32.06 -48.33
CA GLU A 96 13.99 31.09 -49.43
C GLU A 96 12.71 30.29 -49.70
N SER A 97 12.47 29.93 -50.96
CA SER A 97 11.37 29.03 -51.31
C SER A 97 11.79 27.56 -51.39
N SER A 98 13.03 27.25 -51.77
CA SER A 98 13.54 25.87 -51.77
C SER A 98 15.06 25.79 -51.88
N HIS A 99 15.70 24.95 -51.09
CA HIS A 99 17.15 24.77 -51.18
C HIS A 99 17.62 23.35 -50.82
N SER A 100 18.78 22.96 -51.36
CA SER A 100 19.50 21.75 -50.97
C SER A 100 21.01 21.97 -50.83
N ALA A 101 21.55 21.61 -49.66
CA ALA A 101 22.98 21.69 -49.33
C ALA A 101 23.53 20.32 -48.92
N LYS A 102 24.87 20.20 -48.84
CA LYS A 102 25.49 19.11 -48.08
C LYS A 102 25.63 19.54 -46.61
N ASP A 103 26.35 20.63 -46.34
CA ASP A 103 26.65 21.12 -45.00
C ASP A 103 26.20 22.58 -44.87
N GLN A 104 25.38 22.95 -43.86
CA GLN A 104 24.76 24.29 -43.81
C GLN A 104 24.67 24.89 -42.38
N THR A 105 24.82 26.22 -42.27
CA THR A 105 24.53 26.99 -41.04
C THR A 105 23.60 28.17 -41.33
N LEU A 106 22.44 28.27 -40.65
CA LEU A 106 21.46 29.34 -40.83
C LEU A 106 21.26 30.20 -39.57
N HIS A 107 21.11 31.50 -39.77
CA HIS A 107 20.69 32.44 -38.73
C HIS A 107 19.57 33.38 -39.23
N GLY A 108 18.39 33.34 -38.62
CA GLY A 108 17.30 34.28 -38.92
C GLY A 108 16.67 34.07 -40.30
N VAL A 109 16.38 32.83 -40.68
CA VAL A 109 15.88 32.46 -42.03
C VAL A 109 14.39 32.13 -42.01
N THR A 110 13.68 32.40 -43.10
CA THR A 110 12.32 31.90 -43.35
C THR A 110 12.34 31.06 -44.63
N GLU A 111 12.05 29.77 -44.54
CA GLU A 111 12.13 28.84 -45.68
C GLU A 111 10.85 28.04 -45.88
N SER A 112 10.52 27.70 -47.13
CA SER A 112 9.36 26.83 -47.42
C SER A 112 9.73 25.35 -47.46
N SER A 113 10.90 24.97 -47.98
CA SER A 113 11.36 23.57 -47.93
C SER A 113 12.87 23.38 -48.16
N HIS A 114 13.57 22.82 -47.16
CA HIS A 114 15.01 22.55 -47.24
C HIS A 114 15.38 21.05 -47.23
N SER A 115 16.51 20.69 -47.84
CA SER A 115 17.16 19.38 -47.64
C SER A 115 18.68 19.43 -47.54
N ALA A 116 19.21 19.04 -46.36
CA ALA A 116 20.63 19.02 -46.04
C ALA A 116 21.14 17.61 -45.74
N LYS A 117 22.47 17.43 -45.69
CA LYS A 117 23.05 16.29 -44.97
C LYS A 117 23.27 16.67 -43.50
N ASP A 118 24.04 17.73 -43.25
CA ASP A 118 24.43 18.19 -41.91
C ASP A 118 24.06 19.68 -41.74
N GLN A 119 23.28 20.05 -40.72
CA GLN A 119 22.72 21.42 -40.61
C GLN A 119 22.69 21.98 -39.17
N THR A 120 22.93 23.29 -39.01
CA THR A 120 22.77 24.04 -37.75
C THR A 120 21.90 25.28 -37.95
N LEU A 121 20.79 25.42 -37.23
CA LEU A 121 19.84 26.53 -37.35
C LEU A 121 19.73 27.37 -36.07
N HIS A 122 19.61 28.69 -36.24
CA HIS A 122 19.27 29.62 -35.16
C HIS A 122 18.19 30.61 -35.60
N GLY A 123 17.03 30.62 -34.94
CA GLY A 123 15.97 31.60 -35.20
C GLY A 123 15.29 31.45 -36.56
N VAL A 124 14.89 30.23 -36.92
CA VAL A 124 14.33 29.89 -38.25
C VAL A 124 12.82 29.67 -38.17
N THR A 125 12.11 29.93 -39.26
CA THR A 125 10.72 29.50 -39.47
C THR A 125 10.64 28.70 -40.77
N GLU A 126 10.29 27.42 -40.69
CA GLU A 126 10.28 26.52 -41.85
C GLU A 126 8.97 25.71 -41.97
N SER A 127 8.55 25.41 -43.20
CA SER A 127 7.33 24.62 -43.45
C SER A 127 7.59 23.11 -43.56
N SER A 128 8.68 22.68 -44.20
CA SER A 128 9.01 21.25 -44.31
C SER A 128 10.50 20.97 -44.53
N HIS A 129 11.15 20.26 -43.61
CA HIS A 129 12.59 20.00 -43.69
C HIS A 129 12.97 18.50 -43.71
N SER A 130 14.08 18.14 -44.35
CA SER A 130 14.75 16.83 -44.15
C SER A 130 16.28 16.92 -44.11
N ALA A 131 16.87 16.42 -43.02
CA ALA A 131 18.32 16.32 -42.81
C ALA A 131 18.75 14.90 -42.40
N LYS A 132 20.05 14.64 -42.44
CA LYS A 132 20.62 13.47 -41.76
C LYS A 132 20.93 13.82 -40.29
N ASP A 133 21.76 14.84 -40.07
CA ASP A 133 22.24 15.23 -38.74
C ASP A 133 21.97 16.74 -38.52
N GLN A 134 21.27 17.12 -37.44
CA GLN A 134 20.77 18.50 -37.27
C GLN A 134 20.86 19.06 -35.84
N THR A 135 21.07 20.37 -35.69
CA THR A 135 21.00 21.11 -34.41
C THR A 135 20.19 22.39 -34.56
N LEU A 136 19.13 22.57 -33.77
CA LEU A 136 18.23 23.73 -33.82
C LEU A 136 18.22 24.55 -32.53
N HIS A 137 18.15 25.88 -32.67
CA HIS A 137 17.90 26.81 -31.57
C HIS A 137 16.84 27.85 -31.95
N GLY A 138 15.70 27.87 -31.24
CA GLY A 138 14.68 28.91 -31.40
C GLY A 138 13.93 28.84 -32.73
N VAL A 139 13.42 27.67 -33.09
CA VAL A 139 12.84 27.39 -34.42
C VAL A 139 11.32 27.14 -34.34
N THR A 140 10.59 27.50 -35.39
CA THR A 140 9.17 27.14 -35.56
C THR A 140 9.01 26.34 -36.86
N GLU A 141 8.61 25.08 -36.75
CA GLU A 141 8.52 24.15 -37.88
C GLU A 141 7.12 23.53 -38.02
N SER A 142 6.67 23.32 -39.26
CA SER A 142 5.39 22.63 -39.50
C SER A 142 5.56 21.12 -39.69
N SER A 143 6.69 20.66 -40.22
CA SER A 143 6.99 19.23 -40.33
C SER A 143 8.47 18.98 -40.60
N HIS A 144 9.07 17.98 -39.95
CA HIS A 144 10.45 17.61 -40.24
C HIS A 144 10.75 16.12 -40.02
N SER A 145 11.73 15.60 -40.77
CA SER A 145 12.33 14.30 -40.53
C SER A 145 13.86 14.33 -40.57
N ALA A 146 14.48 13.83 -39.48
CA ALA A 146 15.92 13.70 -39.30
C ALA A 146 16.34 12.25 -39.02
N LYS A 147 17.64 11.95 -39.10
CA LYS A 147 18.18 10.74 -38.48
C LYS A 147 18.56 11.03 -37.04
N ASP A 148 19.46 11.99 -36.81
CA ASP A 148 20.02 12.34 -35.51
C ASP A 148 19.84 13.84 -35.24
N GLN A 149 19.22 14.26 -34.12
CA GLN A 149 18.83 15.66 -33.92
C GLN A 149 18.98 16.16 -32.46
N THR A 150 19.32 17.44 -32.30
CA THR A 150 19.31 18.16 -31.00
C THR A 150 18.54 19.49 -31.11
N LEU A 151 17.50 19.68 -30.28
CA LEU A 151 16.65 20.88 -30.30
C LEU A 151 16.71 21.69 -29.00
N HIS A 152 16.70 23.01 -29.13
CA HIS A 152 16.53 23.95 -28.02
C HIS A 152 15.49 25.04 -28.35
N GLY A 153 14.37 25.09 -27.60
CA GLY A 153 13.38 26.17 -27.74
C GLY A 153 12.60 26.12 -29.04
N VAL A 154 12.07 24.95 -29.42
CA VAL A 154 11.38 24.73 -30.71
C VAL A 154 9.87 24.61 -30.52
N THR A 155 9.10 25.05 -31.52
CA THR A 155 7.67 24.75 -31.64
C THR A 155 7.42 24.00 -32.94
N GLU A 156 6.98 22.75 -32.87
CA GLU A 156 6.78 21.89 -34.04
C GLU A 156 5.36 21.32 -34.10
N SER A 157 4.83 21.11 -35.32
CA SER A 157 3.53 20.46 -35.49
C SER A 157 3.64 18.93 -35.66
N SER A 158 4.67 18.41 -36.31
CA SER A 158 4.91 16.96 -36.37
C SER A 158 6.34 16.57 -36.78
N HIS A 159 7.05 15.86 -35.90
CA HIS A 159 8.42 15.41 -36.14
C HIS A 159 8.56 13.89 -36.32
N SER A 160 9.59 13.44 -37.05
CA SER A 160 10.06 12.05 -37.02
C SER A 160 11.58 11.89 -37.10
N ALA A 161 12.17 11.39 -36.02
CA ALA A 161 13.61 11.16 -35.85
C ALA A 161 13.94 9.68 -35.62
N LYS A 162 15.21 9.29 -35.78
CA LYS A 162 15.69 8.04 -35.22
C LYS A 162 16.12 8.26 -33.76
N ASP A 163 17.08 9.17 -33.55
CA ASP A 163 17.70 9.45 -32.25
C ASP A 163 17.61 10.97 -31.95
N GLN A 164 17.08 11.38 -30.80
CA GLN A 164 16.77 12.80 -30.52
C GLN A 164 17.13 13.27 -29.10
N THR A 165 17.41 14.57 -28.93
CA THR A 165 17.52 15.24 -27.63
C THR A 165 16.82 16.60 -27.65
N LEU A 166 15.82 16.81 -26.80
CA LEU A 166 14.99 18.03 -26.77
C LEU A 166 15.14 18.82 -25.47
N HIS A 167 15.20 20.15 -25.60
CA HIS A 167 15.14 21.08 -24.48
C HIS A 167 14.15 22.22 -24.74
N GLY A 168 13.08 22.33 -23.95
CA GLY A 168 12.14 23.45 -24.03
C GLY A 168 11.29 23.45 -25.30
N VAL A 169 10.70 22.32 -25.68
CA VAL A 169 9.95 22.14 -26.93
C VAL A 169 8.44 22.11 -26.68
N THR A 170 7.66 22.63 -27.63
CA THR A 170 6.20 22.43 -27.69
C THR A 170 5.85 21.71 -28.99
N GLU A 171 5.29 20.51 -28.90
CA GLU A 171 4.98 19.68 -30.07
C GLU A 171 3.54 19.17 -30.09
N SER A 172 2.97 18.99 -31.28
CA SER A 172 1.63 18.39 -31.42
C SER A 172 1.66 16.87 -31.61
N SER A 173 2.61 16.31 -32.37
CA SER A 173 2.73 14.85 -32.48
C SER A 173 4.10 14.36 -32.97
N HIS A 174 4.81 13.59 -32.15
CA HIS A 174 6.11 13.04 -32.53
C HIS A 174 6.13 11.49 -32.63
N SER A 175 6.99 10.94 -33.49
CA SER A 175 7.47 9.54 -33.39
C SER A 175 8.98 9.41 -33.56
N ALA A 176 9.63 8.70 -32.63
CA ALA A 176 11.07 8.43 -32.67
C ALA A 176 11.42 6.99 -32.26
N LYS A 177 12.70 6.61 -32.36
CA LYS A 177 13.18 5.34 -31.81
C LYS A 177 13.68 5.54 -30.37
N ASP A 178 14.67 6.41 -30.19
CA ASP A 178 15.39 6.62 -28.93
C ASP A 178 15.43 8.14 -28.57
N GLN A 179 15.09 8.54 -27.34
CA GLN A 179 15.00 9.96 -26.96
C GLN A 179 15.41 10.33 -25.53
N THR A 180 15.82 11.60 -25.37
CA THR A 180 15.90 12.31 -24.08
C THR A 180 15.20 13.67 -24.17
N LEU A 181 14.17 13.92 -23.35
CA LEU A 181 13.40 15.18 -23.34
C LEU A 181 13.56 15.96 -22.02
N HIS A 182 13.71 17.28 -22.11
CA HIS A 182 13.75 18.19 -20.96
C HIS A 182 12.82 19.40 -21.15
N GLY A 183 11.80 19.55 -20.31
CA GLY A 183 10.92 20.72 -20.32
C GLY A 183 10.02 20.81 -21.55
N VAL A 184 9.36 19.70 -21.92
CA VAL A 184 8.55 19.59 -23.15
C VAL A 184 7.06 19.65 -22.82
N THR A 185 6.26 20.23 -23.72
CA THR A 185 4.79 20.12 -23.71
C THR A 185 4.34 19.44 -25.00
N GLU A 186 3.69 18.28 -24.90
CA GLU A 186 3.32 17.49 -26.07
C GLU A 186 1.86 17.00 -26.03
N SER A 187 1.22 16.89 -27.20
CA SER A 187 -0.16 16.38 -27.30
C SER A 187 -0.24 14.87 -27.51
N SER A 188 0.68 14.24 -28.26
CA SER A 188 0.73 12.78 -28.39
C SER A 188 2.06 12.26 -28.91
N HIS A 189 2.70 11.34 -28.19
CA HIS A 189 3.99 10.79 -28.62
C HIS A 189 4.03 9.25 -28.63
N SER A 190 4.88 8.69 -29.50
CA SER A 190 5.27 7.28 -29.45
C SER A 190 6.75 7.07 -29.80
N ALA A 191 7.49 6.43 -28.89
CA ALA A 191 8.84 5.94 -29.16
C ALA A 191 9.09 4.53 -28.63
N LYS A 192 10.27 3.99 -28.90
CA LYS A 192 10.66 2.69 -28.36
C LYS A 192 11.23 2.84 -26.94
N ASP A 193 12.25 3.68 -26.79
CA ASP A 193 13.03 3.85 -25.55
C ASP A 193 13.15 5.36 -25.21
N GLN A 194 12.81 5.78 -23.98
CA GLN A 194 12.70 7.20 -23.62
C GLN A 194 13.19 7.55 -22.20
N THR A 195 13.71 8.77 -22.04
CA THR A 195 13.96 9.43 -20.74
C THR A 195 13.39 10.84 -20.73
N LEU A 196 12.41 11.13 -19.86
CA LEU A 196 11.74 12.44 -19.80
C LEU A 196 12.01 13.17 -18.47
N HIS A 197 12.23 14.49 -18.54
CA HIS A 197 12.38 15.36 -17.38
C HIS A 197 11.51 16.63 -17.51
N GLY A 198 10.53 16.82 -16.63
CA GLY A 198 9.72 18.03 -16.58
C GLY A 198 8.76 18.18 -17.77
N VAL A 199 8.04 17.12 -18.14
CA VAL A 199 7.17 17.08 -19.32
C VAL A 199 5.69 17.22 -18.93
N THR A 200 4.89 17.85 -19.80
CA THR A 200 3.43 17.82 -19.73
C THR A 200 2.90 17.16 -21.01
N GLU A 201 2.25 16.01 -20.90
CA GLU A 201 1.77 15.23 -22.05
C GLU A 201 0.26 14.90 -21.96
N SER A 202 -0.42 14.82 -23.10
CA SER A 202 -1.83 14.40 -23.14
C SER A 202 -2.01 12.90 -23.36
N SER A 203 -1.16 12.23 -24.16
CA SER A 203 -1.20 10.77 -24.28
C SER A 203 0.08 10.14 -24.84
N HIS A 204 0.70 9.24 -24.08
CA HIS A 204 1.93 8.56 -24.49
C HIS A 204 1.79 7.04 -24.76
N SER A 205 2.54 6.51 -25.75
CA SER A 205 2.78 5.06 -25.86
C SER A 205 4.22 4.68 -26.21
N ALA A 206 4.90 4.01 -25.29
CA ALA A 206 6.29 3.57 -25.42
C ALA A 206 6.50 2.10 -25.01
N LYS A 207 7.67 1.53 -25.34
CA LYS A 207 8.02 0.19 -24.86
C LYS A 207 8.66 0.27 -23.47
N ASP A 208 9.76 1.02 -23.35
CA ASP A 208 10.57 1.13 -22.13
C ASP A 208 10.78 2.62 -21.77
N GLN A 209 10.49 3.03 -20.52
CA GLN A 209 10.55 4.45 -20.11
C GLN A 209 11.19 4.73 -18.74
N THR A 210 11.74 5.94 -18.59
CA THR A 210 12.08 6.57 -17.30
C THR A 210 11.58 8.02 -17.25
N LEU A 211 10.67 8.35 -16.32
CA LEU A 211 10.07 9.69 -16.20
C LEU A 211 10.47 10.38 -14.89
N HIS A 212 10.74 11.69 -14.95
CA HIS A 212 10.99 12.54 -13.79
C HIS A 212 10.19 13.86 -13.87
N GLY A 213 9.27 14.10 -12.93
CA GLY A 213 8.56 15.37 -12.84
C GLY A 213 7.55 15.59 -13.97
N VAL A 214 6.77 14.58 -14.32
CA VAL A 214 5.84 14.61 -15.47
C VAL A 214 4.39 14.83 -15.00
N THR A 215 3.60 15.53 -15.81
CA THR A 215 2.12 15.61 -15.66
C THR A 215 1.48 15.03 -16.91
N GLU A 216 0.67 13.97 -16.77
CA GLU A 216 0.11 13.26 -17.92
C GLU A 216 -1.39 12.93 -17.76
N SER A 217 -2.12 12.88 -18.88
CA SER A 217 -3.54 12.47 -18.87
C SER A 217 -3.72 10.96 -19.07
N SER A 218 -2.97 10.29 -19.95
CA SER A 218 -3.05 8.83 -20.08
C SER A 218 -1.86 8.19 -20.77
N HIS A 219 -1.20 7.23 -20.12
CA HIS A 219 -0.08 6.50 -20.71
C HIS A 219 -0.27 4.97 -20.75
N SER A 220 0.32 4.32 -21.76
CA SER A 220 0.58 2.87 -21.74
C SER A 220 2.01 2.51 -22.16
N ALA A 221 2.70 1.69 -21.35
CA ALA A 221 3.97 1.09 -21.71
C ALA A 221 4.09 -0.38 -21.33
N LYS A 222 5.22 -1.00 -21.70
CA LYS A 222 5.57 -2.33 -21.22
C LYS A 222 6.29 -2.24 -19.87
N ASP A 223 7.42 -1.54 -19.82
CA ASP A 223 8.32 -1.48 -18.64
C ASP A 223 8.62 -0.01 -18.26
N GLN A 224 8.51 0.36 -16.98
CA GLN A 224 8.57 1.77 -16.54
C GLN A 224 9.24 2.03 -15.18
N THR A 225 9.88 3.19 -15.06
CA THR A 225 10.30 3.80 -13.79
C THR A 225 9.86 5.27 -13.73
N LEU A 226 9.01 5.66 -12.77
CA LEU A 226 8.54 7.05 -12.62
C LEU A 226 8.97 7.68 -11.29
N HIS A 227 9.32 8.96 -11.32
CA HIS A 227 9.64 9.78 -10.15
C HIS A 227 8.91 11.12 -10.19
N GLY A 228 8.06 11.43 -9.20
CA GLY A 228 7.43 12.74 -9.07
C GLY A 228 6.38 13.03 -10.15
N VAL A 229 5.52 12.07 -10.47
CA VAL A 229 4.54 12.16 -11.58
C VAL A 229 3.13 12.46 -11.07
N THR A 230 2.33 13.17 -11.85
CA THR A 230 0.87 13.30 -11.66
C THR A 230 0.17 12.77 -12.90
N GLU A 231 -0.60 11.67 -12.77
CA GLU A 231 -1.25 11.01 -13.91
C GLU A 231 -2.77 10.84 -13.68
N SER A 232 -3.57 10.86 -14.76
CA SER A 232 -5.01 10.57 -14.64
C SER A 232 -5.33 9.09 -14.87
N SER A 233 -4.66 8.37 -15.78
CA SER A 233 -4.85 6.92 -15.91
C SER A 233 -3.70 6.18 -16.59
N HIS A 234 -3.10 5.21 -15.91
CA HIS A 234 -1.94 4.46 -16.42
C HIS A 234 -2.21 2.96 -16.69
N SER A 235 -1.57 2.39 -17.72
CA SER A 235 -1.50 0.92 -17.89
C SER A 235 -0.12 0.39 -18.33
N ALA A 236 0.49 -0.41 -17.45
CA ALA A 236 1.82 -0.99 -17.63
C ALA A 236 1.80 -2.53 -17.56
N LYS A 237 2.88 -3.18 -17.99
CA LYS A 237 3.12 -4.58 -17.60
C LYS A 237 3.89 -4.62 -16.28
N ASP A 238 5.07 -4.01 -16.24
CA ASP A 238 5.99 -4.01 -15.10
C ASP A 238 6.38 -2.56 -14.73
N GLN A 239 6.17 -2.12 -13.48
CA GLN A 239 6.29 -0.69 -13.12
C GLN A 239 6.93 -0.44 -11.73
N THR A 240 7.76 0.59 -11.62
CA THR A 240 8.31 1.11 -10.35
C THR A 240 8.01 2.61 -10.20
N LEU A 241 7.33 3.02 -9.13
CA LEU A 241 6.95 4.43 -8.88
C LEU A 241 7.56 5.00 -7.60
N HIS A 242 7.95 6.28 -7.65
CA HIS A 242 8.35 7.06 -6.48
C HIS A 242 7.69 8.44 -6.47
N GLY A 243 6.88 8.76 -5.45
CA GLY A 243 6.31 10.10 -5.28
C GLY A 243 5.25 10.47 -6.32
N VAL A 244 4.30 9.58 -6.60
CA VAL A 244 3.30 9.75 -7.66
C VAL A 244 1.92 10.10 -7.09
N THR A 245 1.14 10.89 -7.83
CA THR A 245 -0.30 11.10 -7.57
C THR A 245 -1.10 10.63 -8.78
N GLU A 246 -1.98 9.65 -8.62
CA GLU A 246 -2.72 9.04 -9.72
C GLU A 246 -4.23 8.89 -9.45
N SER A 247 -5.05 8.94 -10.50
CA SER A 247 -6.50 8.66 -10.37
C SER A 247 -6.84 7.18 -10.59
N SER A 248 -6.28 6.49 -11.60
CA SER A 248 -6.53 5.05 -11.76
C SER A 248 -5.48 4.27 -12.57
N HIS A 249 -4.87 3.25 -11.96
CA HIS A 249 -3.86 2.44 -12.63
C HIS A 249 -4.22 0.95 -12.77
N SER A 250 -3.71 0.30 -13.83
CA SER A 250 -3.64 -1.16 -13.91
C SER A 250 -2.28 -1.70 -14.39
N ALA A 251 -1.69 -2.61 -13.62
CA ALA A 251 -0.42 -3.29 -13.93
C ALA A 251 -0.52 -4.81 -13.80
N LYS A 252 0.51 -5.52 -14.28
CA LYS A 252 0.73 -6.92 -13.90
C LYS A 252 1.55 -6.99 -12.61
N ASP A 253 2.75 -6.41 -12.63
CA ASP A 253 3.72 -6.48 -11.53
C ASP A 253 4.17 -5.05 -11.15
N GLN A 254 4.07 -4.65 -9.86
CA GLN A 254 4.30 -3.24 -9.47
C GLN A 254 5.04 -3.07 -8.12
N THR A 255 5.89 -2.04 -8.03
CA THR A 255 6.49 -1.55 -6.77
C THR A 255 6.27 -0.04 -6.59
N LEU A 256 5.67 0.40 -5.47
CA LEU A 256 5.38 1.81 -5.18
C LEU A 256 6.10 2.32 -3.93
N HIS A 257 6.54 3.58 -3.98
CA HIS A 257 7.03 4.32 -2.83
C HIS A 257 6.44 5.74 -2.78
N GLY A 258 5.70 6.08 -1.72
CA GLY A 258 5.21 7.46 -1.50
C GLY A 258 4.13 7.90 -2.49
N VAL A 259 3.11 7.06 -2.73
CA VAL A 259 2.08 7.31 -3.76
C VAL A 259 0.74 7.70 -3.14
N THR A 260 -0.03 8.54 -3.83
CA THR A 260 -1.45 8.82 -3.53
C THR A 260 -2.30 8.41 -4.72
N GLU A 261 -3.19 7.44 -4.55
CA GLU A 261 -4.00 6.91 -5.66
C GLU A 261 -5.51 6.86 -5.33
N SER A 262 -6.38 6.97 -6.34
CA SER A 262 -7.82 6.77 -6.13
C SER A 262 -8.26 5.31 -6.35
N SER A 263 -7.78 4.62 -7.38
CA SER A 263 -8.11 3.19 -7.55
C SER A 263 -7.13 2.37 -8.40
N HIS A 264 -6.54 1.33 -7.82
CA HIS A 264 -5.57 0.47 -8.50
C HIS A 264 -6.01 -1.00 -8.68
N SER A 265 -5.55 -1.65 -9.76
CA SER A 265 -5.60 -3.11 -9.91
C SER A 265 -4.29 -3.73 -10.45
N ALA A 266 -3.71 -4.67 -9.67
CA ALA A 266 -2.51 -5.42 -10.03
C ALA A 266 -2.71 -6.94 -9.96
N LYS A 267 -1.75 -7.70 -10.50
CA LYS A 267 -1.60 -9.11 -10.13
C LYS A 267 -0.73 -9.23 -8.88
N ASP A 268 0.51 -8.74 -8.94
CA ASP A 268 1.51 -8.85 -7.87
C ASP A 268 2.05 -7.45 -7.50
N GLN A 269 2.00 -7.05 -6.22
CA GLN A 269 2.31 -5.66 -5.82
C GLN A 269 3.11 -5.55 -4.49
N THR A 270 4.00 -4.56 -4.41
CA THR A 270 4.69 -4.15 -3.16
C THR A 270 4.58 -2.63 -2.94
N LEU A 271 4.05 -2.20 -1.79
CA LEU A 271 3.83 -0.77 -1.46
C LEU A 271 4.62 -0.31 -0.23
N HIS A 272 5.13 0.92 -0.29
CA HIS A 272 5.72 1.61 0.85
C HIS A 272 5.21 3.06 0.95
N GLY A 273 4.53 3.44 2.03
CA GLY A 273 4.13 4.83 2.28
C GLY A 273 3.04 5.33 1.35
N VAL A 274 1.97 4.56 1.12
CA VAL A 274 0.91 4.85 0.15
C VAL A 274 -0.38 5.33 0.83
N THR A 275 -1.18 6.14 0.14
CA THR A 275 -2.55 6.49 0.52
C THR A 275 -3.48 6.19 -0.64
N GLU A 276 -4.43 5.26 -0.47
CA GLU A 276 -5.31 4.81 -1.56
C GLU A 276 -6.80 4.72 -1.14
N SER A 277 -7.73 4.93 -2.10
CA SER A 277 -9.17 4.81 -1.82
C SER A 277 -9.74 3.40 -2.10
N SER A 278 -9.34 2.72 -3.17
CA SER A 278 -9.84 1.35 -3.43
C SER A 278 -8.89 0.49 -4.26
N HIS A 279 -8.40 -0.62 -3.69
CA HIS A 279 -7.42 -1.48 -4.36
C HIS A 279 -7.90 -2.94 -4.59
N SER A 280 -7.45 -3.60 -5.68
CA SER A 280 -7.55 -5.05 -5.84
C SER A 280 -6.29 -5.70 -6.43
N ALA A 281 -5.74 -6.70 -5.72
CA ALA A 281 -4.58 -7.49 -6.14
C ALA A 281 -4.83 -9.00 -6.00
N LYS A 282 -3.94 -9.80 -6.61
CA LYS A 282 -3.86 -11.23 -6.27
C LYS A 282 -2.93 -11.42 -5.06
N ASP A 283 -1.67 -10.98 -5.18
CA ASP A 283 -0.62 -11.18 -4.17
C ASP A 283 -0.01 -9.82 -3.78
N GLN A 284 0.02 -9.45 -2.50
CA GLN A 284 0.38 -8.08 -2.07
C GLN A 284 1.24 -8.01 -0.79
N THR A 285 2.15 -7.03 -0.72
CA THR A 285 2.93 -6.69 0.50
C THR A 285 2.92 -5.18 0.76
N LEU A 286 2.45 -4.73 1.93
CA LEU A 286 2.33 -3.31 2.29
C LEU A 286 3.20 -2.92 3.49
N HIS A 287 3.75 -1.71 3.43
CA HIS A 287 4.43 -1.06 4.55
C HIS A 287 4.01 0.41 4.70
N GLY A 288 3.39 0.79 5.82
CA GLY A 288 3.08 2.19 6.13
C GLY A 288 1.99 2.79 5.24
N VAL A 289 0.85 2.11 5.09
CA VAL A 289 -0.19 2.46 4.11
C VAL A 289 -1.49 2.93 4.78
N THR A 290 -2.24 3.82 4.13
CA THR A 290 -3.58 4.25 4.56
C THR A 290 -4.58 3.97 3.45
N GLU A 291 -5.52 3.06 3.67
CA GLU A 291 -6.46 2.59 2.65
C GLU A 291 -7.93 2.74 3.09
N SER A 292 -8.83 3.04 2.14
CA SER A 292 -10.28 3.06 2.44
C SER A 292 -10.96 1.72 2.17
N SER A 293 -10.50 0.94 1.19
CA SER A 293 -11.03 -0.40 0.93
C SER A 293 -10.10 -1.24 0.07
N HIS A 294 -9.95 -2.53 0.40
CA HIS A 294 -9.14 -3.41 -0.44
C HIS A 294 -9.60 -4.87 -0.43
N SER A 295 -9.36 -5.57 -1.56
CA SER A 295 -9.51 -7.02 -1.68
C SER A 295 -8.29 -7.69 -2.32
N ALA A 296 -7.72 -8.67 -1.61
CA ALA A 296 -6.60 -9.49 -2.06
C ALA A 296 -6.93 -11.00 -2.04
N LYS A 297 -6.09 -11.81 -2.69
CA LYS A 297 -6.06 -13.26 -2.40
C LYS A 297 -5.11 -13.53 -1.23
N ASP A 298 -3.83 -13.17 -1.38
CA ASP A 298 -2.76 -13.44 -0.41
C ASP A 298 -2.05 -12.13 -0.04
N GLN A 299 -1.94 -11.79 1.25
CA GLN A 299 -1.49 -10.45 1.68
C GLN A 299 -0.59 -10.46 2.93
N THR A 300 0.40 -9.54 2.98
CA THR A 300 1.23 -9.26 4.17
C THR A 300 1.30 -7.75 4.45
N LEU A 301 0.88 -7.30 5.64
CA LEU A 301 0.82 -5.87 6.01
C LEU A 301 1.73 -5.53 7.20
N HIS A 302 2.36 -4.35 7.14
CA HIS A 302 3.10 -3.76 8.24
C HIS A 302 2.76 -2.27 8.41
N GLY A 303 2.17 -1.88 9.55
CA GLY A 303 1.92 -0.46 9.86
C GLY A 303 0.84 0.18 8.99
N VAL A 304 -0.32 -0.48 8.85
CA VAL A 304 -1.40 -0.04 7.95
C VAL A 304 -2.60 0.52 8.74
N THR A 305 -3.30 1.49 8.17
CA THR A 305 -4.61 1.98 8.66
C THR A 305 -5.64 1.76 7.56
N GLU A 306 -6.64 0.91 7.77
CA GLU A 306 -7.64 0.57 6.76
C GLU A 306 -9.08 0.75 7.27
N SER A 307 -10.03 1.07 6.37
CA SER A 307 -11.45 1.08 6.75
C SER A 307 -12.14 -0.26 6.54
N SER A 308 -11.88 -0.99 5.43
CA SER A 308 -12.46 -2.33 5.24
C SER A 308 -11.70 -3.24 4.27
N HIS A 309 -11.21 -4.37 4.77
CA HIS A 309 -10.42 -5.33 4.00
C HIS A 309 -11.10 -6.70 3.78
N SER A 310 -10.85 -7.35 2.64
CA SER A 310 -11.19 -8.76 2.42
C SER A 310 -10.09 -9.57 1.72
N ALA A 311 -9.57 -10.59 2.43
CA ALA A 311 -8.51 -11.49 1.95
C ALA A 311 -8.96 -12.96 1.93
N LYS A 312 -8.20 -13.82 1.24
CA LYS A 312 -8.24 -15.26 1.52
C LYS A 312 -7.26 -15.60 2.65
N ASP A 313 -5.97 -15.30 2.45
CA ASP A 313 -4.88 -15.64 3.37
C ASP A 313 -4.10 -14.36 3.74
N GLN A 314 -3.95 -14.03 5.03
CA GLN A 314 -3.41 -12.72 5.46
C GLN A 314 -2.46 -12.81 6.68
N THR A 315 -1.43 -11.96 6.71
CA THR A 315 -0.54 -11.74 7.87
C THR A 315 -0.37 -10.25 8.17
N LEU A 316 -0.71 -9.78 9.38
CA LEU A 316 -0.66 -8.38 9.78
C LEU A 316 0.31 -8.11 10.93
N HIS A 317 0.99 -6.96 10.86
CA HIS A 317 1.80 -6.42 11.95
C HIS A 317 1.53 -4.92 12.16
N GLY A 318 1.04 -4.51 13.33
CA GLY A 318 0.88 -3.09 13.67
C GLY A 318 -0.22 -2.37 12.88
N VAL A 319 -1.40 -2.98 12.75
CA VAL A 319 -2.50 -2.48 11.90
C VAL A 319 -3.63 -1.86 12.73
N THR A 320 -4.37 -0.92 12.15
CA THR A 320 -5.61 -0.37 12.71
C THR A 320 -6.72 -0.48 11.67
N GLU A 321 -7.79 -1.23 11.93
CA GLU A 321 -8.86 -1.49 10.95
C GLU A 321 -10.28 -1.29 11.53
N SER A 322 -11.25 -0.92 10.68
CA SER A 322 -12.66 -0.83 11.10
C SER A 322 -13.46 -2.12 10.86
N SER A 323 -13.32 -2.80 9.71
CA SER A 323 -14.05 -4.05 9.45
C SER A 323 -13.35 -5.01 8.49
N HIS A 324 -12.95 -6.19 8.98
CA HIS A 324 -12.18 -7.15 8.19
C HIS A 324 -12.87 -8.53 7.99
N SER A 325 -12.67 -9.17 6.83
CA SER A 325 -12.97 -10.60 6.64
C SER A 325 -11.89 -11.39 5.90
N ALA A 326 -11.46 -12.51 6.50
CA ALA A 326 -10.47 -13.43 5.94
C ALA A 326 -10.96 -14.89 5.96
N LYS A 327 -10.26 -15.78 5.23
CA LYS A 327 -10.37 -17.22 5.49
C LYS A 327 -9.36 -17.63 6.56
N ASP A 328 -8.07 -17.39 6.33
CA ASP A 328 -6.96 -17.81 7.21
C ASP A 328 -6.10 -16.57 7.56
N GLN A 329 -5.87 -16.29 8.86
CA GLN A 329 -5.25 -15.03 9.30
C GLN A 329 -4.25 -15.17 10.47
N THR A 330 -3.20 -14.34 10.48
CA THR A 330 -2.25 -14.20 11.60
C THR A 330 -1.99 -12.72 11.92
N LEU A 331 -2.26 -12.28 13.16
CA LEU A 331 -2.12 -10.87 13.59
C LEU A 331 -1.08 -10.68 14.69
N HIS A 332 -0.35 -9.56 14.62
CA HIS A 332 0.54 -9.08 15.69
C HIS A 332 0.36 -7.57 15.93
N GLY A 333 -0.08 -7.17 17.12
CA GLY A 333 -0.13 -5.75 17.52
C GLY A 333 -1.20 -4.94 16.77
N VAL A 334 -2.44 -5.44 16.70
CA VAL A 334 -3.52 -4.88 15.86
C VAL A 334 -4.63 -4.27 16.72
N THR A 335 -5.35 -3.28 16.18
CA THR A 335 -6.57 -2.71 16.78
C THR A 335 -7.70 -2.74 15.76
N GLU A 336 -8.76 -3.53 16.00
CA GLU A 336 -9.90 -3.63 15.07
C GLU A 336 -11.27 -3.37 15.73
N SER A 337 -12.24 -2.87 14.95
CA SER A 337 -13.61 -2.68 15.45
C SER A 337 -14.51 -3.90 15.20
N SER A 338 -14.33 -4.60 14.08
CA SER A 338 -15.12 -5.80 13.77
C SER A 338 -14.39 -6.76 12.83
N HIS A 339 -14.42 -8.06 13.13
CA HIS A 339 -13.74 -9.04 12.28
C HIS A 339 -14.45 -10.40 12.18
N SER A 340 -14.33 -11.05 11.03
CA SER A 340 -14.72 -12.46 10.84
C SER A 340 -13.70 -13.28 10.04
N ALA A 341 -13.23 -14.38 10.62
CA ALA A 341 -12.33 -15.34 9.98
C ALA A 341 -12.88 -16.77 10.02
N LYS A 342 -12.26 -17.68 9.25
CA LYS A 342 -12.44 -19.12 9.50
C LYS A 342 -11.43 -19.60 10.54
N ASP A 343 -10.14 -19.43 10.26
CA ASP A 343 -9.02 -19.91 11.09
C ASP A 343 -8.08 -18.74 11.42
N GLN A 344 -7.78 -18.48 12.71
CA GLN A 344 -7.08 -17.26 13.14
C GLN A 344 -6.05 -17.47 14.27
N THR A 345 -4.95 -16.70 14.25
CA THR A 345 -3.96 -16.64 15.35
C THR A 345 -3.61 -15.17 15.68
N LEU A 346 -3.81 -14.74 16.93
CA LEU A 346 -3.58 -13.35 17.38
C LEU A 346 -2.50 -13.22 18.45
N HIS A 347 -1.73 -12.15 18.37
CA HIS A 347 -0.78 -11.73 19.41
C HIS A 347 -0.88 -10.21 19.68
N GLY A 348 -1.24 -9.80 20.89
CA GLY A 348 -1.20 -8.38 21.29
C GLY A 348 -2.27 -7.51 20.62
N VAL A 349 -3.52 -7.97 20.59
CA VAL A 349 -4.61 -7.34 19.81
C VAL A 349 -5.62 -6.64 20.72
N THR A 350 -6.30 -5.61 20.22
CA THR A 350 -7.44 -4.95 20.87
C THR A 350 -8.63 -4.92 19.92
N GLU A 351 -9.72 -5.62 20.26
CA GLU A 351 -10.86 -5.82 19.36
C GLU A 351 -12.21 -5.49 20.02
N SER A 352 -13.16 -4.93 19.26
CA SER A 352 -14.51 -4.65 19.77
C SER A 352 -15.52 -5.78 19.52
N SER A 353 -15.41 -6.48 18.39
CA SER A 353 -16.30 -7.61 18.07
C SER A 353 -15.67 -8.61 17.11
N HIS A 354 -15.73 -9.89 17.42
CA HIS A 354 -15.10 -10.91 16.58
C HIS A 354 -15.90 -12.21 16.43
N SER A 355 -15.80 -12.87 15.27
CA SER A 355 -16.32 -14.23 15.05
C SER A 355 -15.39 -15.10 14.21
N ALA A 356 -14.97 -16.24 14.76
CA ALA A 356 -14.13 -17.24 14.09
C ALA A 356 -14.74 -18.65 14.17
N LYS A 357 -14.22 -19.58 13.36
CA LYS A 357 -14.46 -21.00 13.59
C LYS A 357 -13.41 -21.54 14.58
N ASP A 358 -12.13 -21.41 14.24
CA ASP A 358 -11.00 -21.98 15.00
C ASP A 358 -10.00 -20.85 15.33
N GLN A 359 -9.65 -20.63 16.61
CA GLN A 359 -8.89 -19.44 17.03
C GLN A 359 -7.82 -19.72 18.11
N THR A 360 -6.69 -19.02 18.07
CA THR A 360 -5.64 -19.02 19.12
C THR A 360 -5.21 -17.59 19.47
N LEU A 361 -5.33 -17.17 20.74
CA LEU A 361 -5.02 -15.80 21.20
C LEU A 361 -3.89 -15.75 22.23
N HIS A 362 -3.06 -14.71 22.14
CA HIS A 362 -2.07 -14.36 23.14
C HIS A 362 -2.05 -12.86 23.44
N GLY A 363 -2.37 -12.44 24.67
CA GLY A 363 -2.25 -11.04 25.10
C GLY A 363 -3.28 -10.10 24.47
N VAL A 364 -4.57 -10.47 24.49
CA VAL A 364 -5.63 -9.77 23.75
C VAL A 364 -6.63 -9.07 24.69
N THR A 365 -7.22 -7.96 24.25
CA THR A 365 -8.31 -7.26 24.96
C THR A 365 -9.52 -7.17 24.04
N GLU A 366 -10.63 -7.83 24.41
CA GLU A 366 -11.83 -7.94 23.57
C GLU A 366 -13.11 -7.47 24.28
N SER A 367 -14.04 -6.87 23.54
CA SER A 367 -15.36 -6.50 24.08
C SER A 367 -16.43 -7.57 23.86
N SER A 368 -16.37 -8.34 22.77
CA SER A 368 -17.32 -9.44 22.54
C SER A 368 -16.82 -10.41 21.47
N HIS A 369 -16.94 -11.71 21.72
CA HIS A 369 -16.52 -12.70 20.73
C HIS A 369 -17.33 -14.01 20.74
N SER A 370 -17.44 -14.64 19.57
CA SER A 370 -17.97 -15.99 19.40
C SER A 370 -17.10 -16.88 18.52
N ALA A 371 -16.69 -18.04 19.04
CA ALA A 371 -15.91 -19.05 18.33
C ALA A 371 -16.59 -20.43 18.35
N LYS A 372 -16.12 -21.36 17.52
CA LYS A 372 -16.43 -22.79 17.71
C LYS A 372 -15.38 -23.41 18.64
N ASP A 373 -14.10 -23.35 18.27
CA ASP A 373 -12.99 -23.99 18.96
C ASP A 373 -11.90 -22.93 19.26
N GLN A 374 -11.49 -22.75 20.53
CA GLN A 374 -10.63 -21.62 20.93
C GLN A 374 -9.56 -21.98 22.00
N THR A 375 -8.37 -21.37 21.89
CA THR A 375 -7.30 -21.42 22.91
C THR A 375 -6.80 -20.02 23.26
N LEU A 376 -6.86 -19.61 24.54
CA LEU A 376 -6.46 -18.27 25.00
C LEU A 376 -5.30 -18.29 26.00
N HIS A 377 -4.42 -17.30 25.88
CA HIS A 377 -3.37 -17.00 26.87
C HIS A 377 -3.30 -15.50 27.17
N GLY A 378 -3.55 -15.08 28.42
CA GLY A 378 -3.36 -13.68 28.84
C GLY A 378 -4.38 -12.71 28.26
N VAL A 379 -5.68 -13.04 28.29
CA VAL A 379 -6.75 -12.26 27.63
C VAL A 379 -7.61 -11.50 28.66
N THR A 380 -8.14 -10.34 28.27
CA THR A 380 -9.17 -9.60 29.03
C THR A 380 -10.41 -9.45 28.15
N GLU A 381 -11.55 -10.00 28.54
CA GLU A 381 -12.79 -9.99 27.73
C GLU A 381 -14.02 -9.50 28.51
N SER A 382 -14.99 -8.89 27.82
CA SER A 382 -16.27 -8.51 28.44
C SER A 382 -17.36 -9.59 28.27
N SER A 383 -17.47 -10.25 27.11
CA SER A 383 -18.45 -11.34 26.94
C SER A 383 -18.11 -12.34 25.83
N HIS A 384 -17.87 -13.60 26.19
CA HIS A 384 -17.49 -14.65 25.26
C HIS A 384 -18.51 -15.80 25.11
N SER A 385 -18.62 -16.38 23.89
CA SER A 385 -19.33 -17.64 23.67
C SER A 385 -18.61 -18.62 22.73
N ALA A 386 -18.25 -19.80 23.25
CA ALA A 386 -17.59 -20.88 22.51
C ALA A 386 -18.36 -22.20 22.55
N LYS A 387 -17.99 -23.14 21.68
CA LYS A 387 -18.36 -24.55 21.87
C LYS A 387 -17.31 -25.25 22.75
N ASP A 388 -16.05 -25.25 22.33
CA ASP A 388 -14.94 -25.95 22.98
C ASP A 388 -13.79 -24.96 23.25
N GLN A 389 -13.33 -24.81 24.50
CA GLN A 389 -12.40 -23.73 24.88
C GLN A 389 -11.31 -24.15 25.91
N THR A 390 -10.10 -23.62 25.77
CA THR A 390 -9.00 -23.76 26.75
C THR A 390 -8.39 -22.40 27.09
N LEU A 391 -8.38 -22.02 28.37
CA LEU A 391 -7.90 -20.71 28.85
C LEU A 391 -6.70 -20.80 29.80
N HIS A 392 -5.77 -19.86 29.66
CA HIS A 392 -4.67 -19.63 30.60
C HIS A 392 -4.50 -18.14 30.93
N GLY A 393 -4.69 -17.72 32.18
CA GLY A 393 -4.40 -16.34 32.61
C GLY A 393 -5.40 -15.31 32.08
N VAL A 394 -6.70 -15.57 32.18
CA VAL A 394 -7.76 -14.72 31.59
C VAL A 394 -8.52 -13.92 32.65
N THR A 395 -9.03 -12.75 32.30
CA THR A 395 -9.97 -11.96 33.11
C THR A 395 -11.23 -11.68 32.29
N GLU A 396 -12.39 -12.16 32.71
CA GLU A 396 -13.63 -12.03 31.93
C GLU A 396 -14.86 -11.61 32.77
N SER A 397 -15.80 -10.89 32.16
CA SER A 397 -17.04 -10.45 32.84
C SER A 397 -18.22 -11.42 32.68
N SER A 398 -18.41 -12.05 31.51
CA SER A 398 -19.55 -12.95 31.30
C SER A 398 -19.34 -14.00 30.20
N HIS A 399 -19.24 -15.28 30.58
CA HIS A 399 -18.88 -16.34 29.64
C HIS A 399 -19.92 -17.46 29.51
N SER A 400 -20.09 -18.05 28.32
CA SER A 400 -20.76 -19.34 28.15
C SER A 400 -20.08 -20.29 27.12
N ALA A 401 -19.78 -21.52 27.55
CA ALA A 401 -19.22 -22.58 26.71
C ALA A 401 -20.00 -23.90 26.83
N LYS A 402 -19.77 -24.85 25.91
CA LYS A 402 -20.23 -26.22 26.11
C LYS A 402 -19.21 -27.01 26.95
N ASP A 403 -17.96 -27.08 26.47
CA ASP A 403 -16.88 -27.87 27.07
C ASP A 403 -15.65 -26.95 27.31
N GLN A 404 -15.14 -26.88 28.55
CA GLN A 404 -14.13 -25.86 28.92
C GLN A 404 -13.00 -26.39 29.83
N THR A 405 -11.78 -25.85 29.68
CA THR A 405 -10.64 -26.07 30.60
C THR A 405 -9.98 -24.75 30.97
N LEU A 406 -9.92 -24.42 32.27
CA LEU A 406 -9.40 -23.14 32.79
C LEU A 406 -8.13 -23.30 33.65
N HIS A 407 -7.17 -22.38 33.47
CA HIS A 407 -6.01 -22.23 34.33
C HIS A 407 -5.73 -20.76 34.69
N GLY A 408 -5.83 -20.37 35.96
CA GLY A 408 -5.44 -19.03 36.41
C GLY A 408 -6.38 -17.90 35.95
N VAL A 409 -7.69 -18.06 36.12
CA VAL A 409 -8.72 -17.18 35.54
C VAL A 409 -9.43 -16.35 36.62
N THR A 410 -9.92 -15.16 36.27
CA THR A 410 -10.79 -14.33 37.12
C THR A 410 -12.06 -13.98 36.37
N GLU A 411 -13.22 -14.47 36.85
CA GLU A 411 -14.50 -14.35 36.14
C GLU A 411 -15.62 -13.78 37.02
N SER A 412 -16.51 -12.97 36.44
CA SER A 412 -17.66 -12.41 37.18
C SER A 412 -18.94 -13.25 37.05
N SER A 413 -19.17 -13.88 35.91
CA SER A 413 -20.33 -14.76 35.71
C SER A 413 -20.09 -15.80 34.62
N HIS A 414 -20.42 -17.06 34.89
CA HIS A 414 -20.18 -18.13 33.94
C HIS A 414 -21.25 -19.24 33.91
N SER A 415 -21.50 -19.79 32.72
CA SER A 415 -22.40 -20.94 32.49
C SER A 415 -21.84 -21.92 31.45
N ALA A 416 -21.56 -23.16 31.86
CA ALA A 416 -21.10 -24.23 30.96
C ALA A 416 -21.81 -25.56 31.16
N LYS A 417 -21.59 -26.52 30.24
CA LYS A 417 -22.09 -27.89 30.41
C LYS A 417 -21.06 -28.74 31.16
N ASP A 418 -19.85 -28.86 30.62
CA ASP A 418 -18.79 -29.74 31.14
C ASP A 418 -17.50 -28.91 31.37
N GLN A 419 -16.90 -28.98 32.57
CA GLN A 419 -15.80 -28.09 32.97
C GLN A 419 -14.65 -28.75 33.75
N THR A 420 -13.44 -28.20 33.62
CA THR A 420 -12.28 -28.47 34.49
C THR A 420 -11.51 -27.18 34.79
N LEU A 421 -11.40 -26.75 36.06
CA LEU A 421 -10.74 -25.50 36.43
C LEU A 421 -9.55 -25.69 37.39
N HIS A 422 -8.52 -24.88 37.22
CA HIS A 422 -7.34 -24.83 38.08
C HIS A 422 -6.96 -23.39 38.44
N GLY A 423 -6.98 -23.01 39.72
CA GLY A 423 -6.49 -21.69 40.17
C GLY A 423 -7.38 -20.52 39.75
N VAL A 424 -8.69 -20.63 39.92
CA VAL A 424 -9.69 -19.66 39.41
C VAL A 424 -10.29 -18.82 40.55
N THR A 425 -10.74 -17.59 40.25
CA THR A 425 -11.52 -16.73 41.16
C THR A 425 -12.81 -16.29 40.48
N GLU A 426 -13.96 -16.71 41.00
CA GLU A 426 -15.27 -16.51 40.36
C GLU A 426 -16.33 -15.88 41.29
N SER A 427 -17.19 -15.03 40.74
CA SER A 427 -18.29 -14.41 41.52
C SER A 427 -19.62 -15.18 41.42
N SER A 428 -19.94 -15.77 40.27
CA SER A 428 -21.18 -16.53 40.10
C SER A 428 -21.09 -17.58 38.98
N HIS A 429 -21.45 -18.83 39.27
CA HIS A 429 -21.26 -19.91 38.31
C HIS A 429 -22.38 -20.97 38.29
N SER A 430 -22.65 -21.53 37.10
CA SER A 430 -23.63 -22.61 36.87
C SER A 430 -23.08 -23.66 35.89
N ALA A 431 -22.91 -24.91 36.33
CA ALA A 431 -22.46 -26.03 35.48
C ALA A 431 -23.40 -27.24 35.54
N LYS A 432 -23.28 -28.16 34.56
CA LYS A 432 -23.84 -29.50 34.69
C LYS A 432 -22.84 -30.42 35.41
N ASP A 433 -21.66 -30.61 34.82
CA ASP A 433 -20.62 -31.53 35.30
C ASP A 433 -19.28 -30.78 35.47
N GLN A 434 -18.67 -30.76 36.66
CA GLN A 434 -17.51 -29.89 36.96
C GLN A 434 -16.42 -30.55 37.82
N THR A 435 -15.15 -30.24 37.55
CA THR A 435 -13.99 -30.60 38.39
C THR A 435 -13.12 -29.38 38.71
N LEU A 436 -12.90 -29.06 39.99
CA LEU A 436 -12.13 -27.87 40.42
C LEU A 436 -10.87 -28.22 41.22
N HIS A 437 -9.83 -27.41 41.03
CA HIS A 437 -8.60 -27.44 41.83
C HIS A 437 -8.14 -26.02 42.20
N GLY A 438 -8.13 -25.65 43.48
CA GLY A 438 -7.54 -24.38 43.93
C GLY A 438 -8.36 -23.13 43.57
N VAL A 439 -9.68 -23.16 43.81
CA VAL A 439 -10.63 -22.11 43.35
C VAL A 439 -11.13 -21.26 44.52
N THR A 440 -11.52 -20.01 44.25
CA THR A 440 -12.21 -19.11 45.20
C THR A 440 -13.50 -18.59 44.58
N GLU A 441 -14.65 -18.94 45.15
CA GLU A 441 -15.98 -18.67 44.57
C GLU A 441 -16.96 -18.00 45.54
N SER A 442 -17.81 -17.10 45.01
CA SER A 442 -18.83 -16.43 45.85
C SER A 442 -20.20 -17.12 45.80
N SER A 443 -20.61 -17.65 44.65
CA SER A 443 -21.91 -18.34 44.51
C SER A 443 -21.91 -19.35 43.36
N HIS A 444 -22.37 -20.58 43.62
CA HIS A 444 -22.33 -21.63 42.61
C HIS A 444 -23.48 -22.64 42.67
N SER A 445 -23.88 -23.17 41.50
CA SER A 445 -24.75 -24.34 41.39
C SER A 445 -24.28 -25.34 40.33
N ALA A 446 -24.25 -26.62 40.69
CA ALA A 446 -23.91 -27.72 39.79
C ALA A 446 -24.93 -28.88 39.85
N LYS A 447 -24.92 -29.76 38.85
CA LYS A 447 -25.56 -31.07 39.00
C LYS A 447 -24.59 -32.05 39.65
N ASP A 448 -23.43 -32.30 39.03
CA ASP A 448 -22.43 -33.28 39.47
C ASP A 448 -21.05 -32.59 39.60
N GLN A 449 -20.41 -32.63 40.78
CA GLN A 449 -19.21 -31.81 41.06
C GLN A 449 -18.11 -32.55 41.86
N THR A 450 -16.84 -32.26 41.57
CA THR A 450 -15.66 -32.73 42.33
C THR A 450 -14.70 -31.58 42.64
N LEU A 451 -14.41 -31.29 43.91
CA LEU A 451 -13.56 -30.17 44.35
C LEU A 451 -12.29 -30.60 45.08
N HIS A 452 -11.20 -29.88 44.85
CA HIS A 452 -9.95 -29.99 45.59
C HIS A 452 -9.39 -28.61 45.96
N GLY A 453 -9.30 -28.27 47.25
CA GLY A 453 -8.61 -27.05 47.70
C GLY A 453 -9.37 -25.75 47.40
N VAL A 454 -10.66 -25.69 47.68
CA VAL A 454 -11.56 -24.59 47.27
C VAL A 454 -11.99 -23.73 48.46
N THR A 455 -12.30 -22.44 48.23
CA THR A 455 -12.89 -21.53 49.22
C THR A 455 -14.17 -20.93 48.66
N GLU A 456 -15.32 -21.22 49.27
CA GLU A 456 -16.64 -20.86 48.73
C GLU A 456 -17.55 -20.14 49.75
N SER A 457 -18.36 -19.19 49.28
CA SER A 457 -19.31 -18.47 50.14
C SER A 457 -20.73 -19.07 50.13
N SER A 458 -21.21 -19.57 48.99
CA SER A 458 -22.53 -20.19 48.89
C SER A 458 -22.64 -21.20 47.75
N HIS A 459 -23.12 -22.41 48.02
CA HIS A 459 -23.15 -23.46 47.00
C HIS A 459 -24.38 -24.39 47.05
N SER A 460 -24.82 -24.88 45.88
CA SER A 460 -25.90 -25.86 45.76
C SER A 460 -25.64 -26.92 44.67
N ALA A 461 -25.49 -28.18 45.04
CA ALA A 461 -25.29 -29.32 44.13
C ALA A 461 -26.37 -30.40 44.22
N LYS A 462 -26.46 -31.28 43.20
CA LYS A 462 -27.18 -32.54 43.35
C LYS A 462 -26.26 -33.61 43.95
N ASP A 463 -25.14 -33.92 43.28
CA ASP A 463 -24.19 -34.97 43.66
C ASP A 463 -22.77 -34.37 43.77
N GLN A 464 -22.09 -34.48 44.91
CA GLN A 464 -20.85 -33.74 45.18
C GLN A 464 -19.75 -34.56 45.90
N THR A 465 -18.47 -34.31 45.58
CA THR A 465 -17.30 -34.85 46.30
C THR A 465 -16.26 -33.76 46.59
N LEU A 466 -15.92 -33.52 47.86
CA LEU A 466 -14.99 -32.45 48.28
C LEU A 466 -13.72 -32.99 48.95
N HIS A 467 -12.60 -32.32 48.67
CA HIS A 467 -11.32 -32.53 49.36
C HIS A 467 -10.65 -31.18 49.74
N GLY A 468 -10.49 -30.88 51.03
CA GLY A 468 -9.72 -29.71 51.47
C GLY A 468 -10.40 -28.36 51.22
N VAL A 469 -11.69 -28.23 51.54
CA VAL A 469 -12.53 -27.07 51.18
C VAL A 469 -12.87 -26.21 52.41
N THR A 470 -13.13 -24.91 52.20
CA THR A 470 -13.62 -23.97 53.22
C THR A 470 -14.89 -23.29 52.73
N GLU A 471 -16.03 -23.52 53.37
CA GLU A 471 -17.35 -23.06 52.90
C GLU A 471 -18.14 -22.27 53.97
N SER A 472 -18.91 -21.27 53.53
CA SER A 472 -19.79 -20.51 54.44
C SER A 472 -21.24 -21.03 54.47
N SER A 473 -21.78 -21.48 53.34
CA SER A 473 -23.14 -22.03 53.29
C SER A 473 -23.34 -23.02 52.13
N HIS A 474 -23.89 -24.20 52.40
CA HIS A 474 -24.01 -25.24 51.39
C HIS A 474 -25.29 -26.09 51.46
N SER A 475 -25.81 -26.52 50.31
CA SER A 475 -26.90 -27.50 50.19
C SER A 475 -26.65 -28.56 49.11
N ALA A 476 -26.73 -29.85 49.45
CA ALA A 476 -26.60 -30.96 48.49
C ALA A 476 -27.76 -31.96 48.58
N LYS A 477 -27.93 -32.80 47.55
CA LYS A 477 -28.74 -34.02 47.71
C LYS A 477 -27.86 -35.14 48.26
N ASP A 478 -26.80 -35.51 47.55
CA ASP A 478 -25.90 -36.62 47.87
C ASP A 478 -24.45 -36.11 47.94
N GLN A 479 -23.74 -36.28 49.06
CA GLN A 479 -22.45 -35.61 49.31
C GLN A 479 -21.38 -36.50 49.98
N THR A 480 -20.11 -36.32 49.61
CA THR A 480 -18.93 -36.95 50.27
C THR A 480 -17.84 -35.92 50.55
N LEU A 481 -17.43 -35.74 51.81
CA LEU A 481 -16.44 -34.74 52.23
C LEU A 481 -15.17 -35.35 52.84
N HIS A 482 -14.02 -34.75 52.52
CA HIS A 482 -12.73 -35.06 53.13
C HIS A 482 -11.97 -33.77 53.51
N GLY A 483 -11.78 -33.49 54.80
CA GLY A 483 -10.92 -32.38 55.25
C GLY A 483 -11.51 -30.99 55.02
N VAL A 484 -12.77 -30.77 55.39
CA VAL A 484 -13.54 -29.55 55.06
C VAL A 484 -13.80 -28.69 56.31
N THR A 485 -13.96 -27.38 56.16
CA THR A 485 -14.39 -26.45 57.22
C THR A 485 -15.63 -25.68 56.77
N GLU A 486 -16.79 -25.86 57.43
CA GLU A 486 -18.06 -25.24 57.02
C GLU A 486 -18.73 -24.40 58.13
N SER A 487 -19.47 -23.36 57.75
CA SER A 487 -20.30 -22.59 58.71
C SER A 487 -21.76 -23.04 58.77
N SER A 488 -22.35 -23.46 57.64
CA SER A 488 -23.75 -23.94 57.62
C SER A 488 -24.03 -24.89 56.47
N HIS A 489 -24.64 -26.05 56.74
CA HIS A 489 -24.84 -27.08 55.72
C HIS A 489 -26.18 -27.84 55.82
N SER A 490 -26.75 -28.23 54.67
CA SER A 490 -27.94 -29.08 54.56
C SER A 490 -27.81 -30.16 53.47
N ALA A 491 -27.99 -31.44 53.82
CA ALA A 491 -27.94 -32.55 52.86
C ALA A 491 -29.15 -33.49 52.96
N LYS A 492 -29.39 -34.31 51.92
CA LYS A 492 -30.25 -35.49 52.08
C LYS A 492 -29.41 -36.67 52.60
N ASP A 493 -28.39 -37.07 51.84
CA ASP A 493 -27.56 -38.25 52.10
C ASP A 493 -26.07 -37.83 52.13
N GLN A 494 -25.34 -38.07 53.23
CA GLN A 494 -24.01 -37.47 53.46
C GLN A 494 -22.98 -38.43 54.07
N THR A 495 -21.71 -38.33 53.65
CA THR A 495 -20.55 -39.03 54.25
C THR A 495 -19.39 -38.07 54.53
N LEU A 496 -18.96 -37.94 55.79
CA LEU A 496 -17.91 -37.01 56.23
C LEU A 496 -16.66 -37.69 56.76
N HIS A 497 -15.49 -37.17 56.39
CA HIS A 497 -14.19 -37.55 56.94
C HIS A 497 -13.33 -36.32 57.30
N GLY A 498 -13.07 -36.09 58.59
CA GLY A 498 -12.13 -35.05 59.02
C GLY A 498 -12.64 -33.61 58.86
N VAL A 499 -13.88 -33.33 59.26
CA VAL A 499 -14.59 -32.07 58.97
C VAL A 499 -14.78 -31.22 60.24
N THR A 500 -14.83 -29.90 60.10
CA THR A 500 -15.17 -28.96 61.18
C THR A 500 -16.36 -28.09 60.77
N GLU A 501 -17.51 -28.19 61.45
CA GLU A 501 -18.73 -27.44 61.08
C GLU A 501 -19.36 -26.66 62.24
N SER A 502 -20.00 -25.54 61.93
CA SER A 502 -20.74 -24.75 62.94
C SER A 502 -22.23 -25.11 63.04
N SER A 503 -22.89 -25.47 61.94
CA SER A 503 -24.31 -25.87 61.95
C SER A 503 -24.68 -26.79 60.80
N HIS A 504 -25.38 -27.89 61.07
CA HIS A 504 -25.72 -28.87 60.05
C HIS A 504 -27.10 -29.54 60.22
N SER A 505 -27.73 -29.90 59.10
CA SER A 505 -28.87 -30.80 59.05
C SER A 505 -28.82 -31.81 57.89
N ALA A 506 -29.06 -33.08 58.16
CA ALA A 506 -29.15 -34.14 57.14
C ALA A 506 -30.38 -35.03 57.32
N LYS A 507 -30.75 -35.82 56.30
CA LYS A 507 -31.64 -36.95 56.53
C LYS A 507 -30.84 -38.17 57.00
N ASP A 508 -29.87 -38.59 56.19
CA ASP A 508 -29.11 -39.85 56.33
C ASP A 508 -27.60 -39.53 56.34
N GLN A 509 -26.88 -39.84 57.43
CA GLN A 509 -25.51 -39.34 57.66
C GLN A 509 -24.51 -40.39 58.17
N THR A 510 -23.26 -40.34 57.69
CA THR A 510 -22.12 -41.14 58.20
C THR A 510 -20.92 -40.25 58.52
N LEU A 511 -20.45 -40.24 59.78
CA LEU A 511 -19.41 -39.34 60.28
C LEU A 511 -18.14 -40.08 60.74
N HIS A 512 -16.97 -39.58 60.31
CA HIS A 512 -15.66 -40.02 60.76
C HIS A 512 -14.73 -38.84 61.11
N GLY A 513 -14.41 -38.65 62.39
CA GLY A 513 -13.42 -37.65 62.81
C GLY A 513 -13.88 -36.20 62.66
N VAL A 514 -15.09 -35.88 63.10
CA VAL A 514 -15.75 -34.58 62.86
C VAL A 514 -15.86 -33.74 64.13
N THR A 515 -15.79 -32.41 64.01
CA THR A 515 -15.99 -31.45 65.10
C THR A 515 -17.15 -30.51 64.76
N GLU A 516 -18.24 -30.57 65.53
CA GLU A 516 -19.51 -29.88 65.22
C GLU A 516 -20.01 -29.01 66.40
N SER A 517 -20.56 -27.84 66.09
CA SER A 517 -21.15 -26.96 67.12
C SER A 517 -22.66 -27.19 67.32
N SER A 518 -23.41 -27.50 66.25
CA SER A 518 -24.85 -27.79 66.32
C SER A 518 -25.32 -28.68 65.16
N HIS A 519 -26.14 -29.69 65.46
CA HIS A 519 -26.53 -30.72 64.49
C HIS A 519 -27.98 -31.22 64.64
N SER A 520 -28.63 -31.58 63.52
CA SER A 520 -29.87 -32.38 63.51
C SER A 520 -30.01 -33.28 62.27
N ALA A 521 -30.06 -34.60 62.48
CA ALA A 521 -30.40 -35.56 61.43
C ALA A 521 -31.33 -36.67 61.92
N LYS A 522 -31.88 -37.42 60.95
CA LYS A 522 -32.84 -38.49 61.22
C LYS A 522 -32.18 -39.84 61.47
N ASP A 523 -31.27 -40.23 60.58
CA ASP A 523 -30.59 -41.52 60.59
C ASP A 523 -29.05 -41.27 60.60
N GLN A 524 -28.33 -41.63 61.68
CA GLN A 524 -26.89 -41.30 61.87
C GLN A 524 -26.01 -42.52 62.19
N THR A 525 -24.79 -42.54 61.62
CA THR A 525 -23.68 -43.43 62.03
C THR A 525 -22.45 -42.59 62.40
N LEU A 526 -21.94 -42.73 63.64
CA LEU A 526 -20.89 -41.85 64.20
C LEU A 526 -19.61 -42.62 64.57
N HIS A 527 -18.44 -42.07 64.20
CA HIS A 527 -17.13 -42.56 64.60
C HIS A 527 -16.14 -41.42 64.91
N GLY A 528 -15.86 -41.18 66.20
CA GLY A 528 -14.85 -40.21 66.63
C GLY A 528 -15.27 -38.76 66.41
N VAL A 529 -16.48 -38.41 66.86
CA VAL A 529 -17.09 -37.10 66.68
C VAL A 529 -17.04 -36.29 67.99
N THR A 530 -16.83 -34.98 67.90
CA THR A 530 -16.84 -34.03 69.03
C THR A 530 -17.91 -32.97 68.82
N GLU A 531 -18.90 -32.90 69.71
CA GLU A 531 -20.08 -32.04 69.55
C GLU A 531 -20.32 -31.10 70.74
N SER A 532 -20.99 -29.97 70.46
CA SER A 532 -21.38 -28.98 71.48
C SER A 532 -22.89 -28.91 71.77
N SER A 533 -23.76 -29.31 70.83
CA SER A 533 -25.23 -29.37 71.01
C SER A 533 -25.91 -30.26 69.97
N HIS A 534 -26.91 -31.08 70.38
CA HIS A 534 -27.46 -32.16 69.53
C HIS A 534 -28.98 -32.37 69.68
N SER A 535 -29.65 -32.79 68.60
CA SER A 535 -31.03 -33.32 68.60
C SER A 535 -31.29 -34.28 67.43
N ALA A 536 -31.44 -35.58 67.69
CA ALA A 536 -31.77 -36.63 66.70
C ALA A 536 -32.91 -37.56 67.17
N GLU A 537 -33.59 -38.22 66.22
CA GLU A 537 -34.73 -39.11 66.49
C GLU A 537 -34.36 -40.61 66.59
N ASP A 538 -33.35 -41.10 65.86
CA ASP A 538 -32.84 -42.47 65.93
C ASP A 538 -31.30 -42.50 65.81
N GLN A 539 -30.59 -43.17 66.73
CA GLN A 539 -29.12 -43.26 66.76
C GLN A 539 -28.61 -44.69 66.98
N THR A 540 -27.53 -45.04 66.28
CA THR A 540 -26.70 -46.23 66.57
C THR A 540 -25.26 -45.83 66.92
N PRO A 541 -24.94 -45.56 68.20
CA PRO A 541 -23.67 -44.94 68.58
C PRO A 541 -22.49 -45.93 68.69
N HIS A 542 -21.33 -45.54 68.15
CA HIS A 542 -20.04 -46.18 68.39
C HIS A 542 -18.98 -45.14 68.80
N SER A 543 -18.82 -44.95 70.12
CA SER A 543 -17.91 -44.00 70.79
C SER A 543 -18.14 -42.51 70.48
N VAL A 544 -18.83 -41.83 71.39
CA VAL A 544 -19.05 -40.38 71.42
C VAL A 544 -18.38 -39.80 72.67
N THR A 545 -17.80 -38.60 72.58
CA THR A 545 -17.18 -37.88 73.70
C THR A 545 -17.79 -36.49 73.87
N GLU A 546 -18.75 -36.36 74.79
CA GLU A 546 -19.37 -35.07 75.14
C GLU A 546 -18.43 -34.21 76.00
N SER A 547 -18.22 -32.95 75.63
CA SER A 547 -17.41 -31.98 76.37
C SER A 547 -18.28 -31.03 77.19
N SER A 548 -18.93 -31.55 78.25
CA SER A 548 -19.76 -30.74 79.15
C SER A 548 -18.90 -29.80 80.01
N HIS A 549 -18.60 -28.60 79.49
CA HIS A 549 -17.94 -27.52 80.24
C HIS A 549 -18.89 -26.85 81.25
N SER A 550 -19.25 -27.59 82.30
CA SER A 550 -19.86 -27.01 83.51
C SER A 550 -18.81 -26.23 84.30
N ALA A 551 -18.76 -24.92 84.10
CA ALA A 551 -18.16 -23.99 85.06
C ALA A 551 -19.20 -23.66 86.16
N GLU A 552 -18.83 -23.82 87.43
CA GLU A 552 -19.78 -23.95 88.56
C GLU A 552 -19.98 -22.66 89.41
N ASP A 553 -21.23 -22.17 89.43
CA ASP A 553 -22.11 -21.78 90.57
C ASP A 553 -21.70 -20.75 91.69
N ARG A 554 -22.74 -20.29 92.42
CA ARG A 554 -22.77 -19.80 93.82
C ARG A 554 -22.56 -18.30 94.13
N THR A 555 -23.62 -17.64 94.61
CA THR A 555 -23.55 -16.48 95.52
C THR A 555 -24.03 -16.87 96.93
N PRO A 556 -23.42 -16.31 97.99
CA PRO A 556 -23.91 -15.06 98.58
C PRO A 556 -22.78 -14.02 98.64
N HIS A 557 -22.79 -13.08 97.69
CA HIS A 557 -21.59 -12.39 97.19
C HIS A 557 -20.63 -13.33 96.45
N MET A 558 -19.66 -12.71 95.78
CA MET A 558 -19.19 -13.02 94.43
C MET A 558 -19.01 -11.69 93.68
#